data_AF-A0A4V1XIU8-F1
#
_entry.id   AF-A0A4V1XIU8-F1
#
_cell.length_a   1.000
_cell.length_b   1.000
_cell.length_c   1.000
_cell.angle_alpha   90.00
_cell.angle_beta   90.00
_cell.angle_gamma   90.00
#
_symmetry.space_group_name_H-M   'P 1'
#
loop_
_entity.id
_entity.type
_entity.pdbx_description
1 polymer ?
#
loop_
_entity_poly.entity_id
_entity_poly.type
_entity_poly.pdbx_seq_one_letter_code
_entity_poly.pdbx_strand_id
1 'polypeptide(L)'
;MGGISRLFDVGFSQQRQSPAKQAQQGPPSSLAGGRPQLGPCIVCVDIPDPDNFLMVLRVLRDHHGHHVDIILSPRPVSFAAIPYGAAFLEMSRRKENPVPVPILLGRVTPEKQSEIRAHPNVKDSDKAWFYVDEDLTNPEVKEDTKIYLEVSRFRLITFLDEHGISRSEYSLYTEANLESAETIVPGMHHSFHKPDFAFDFKDMFFYDPAKAAQIAGLTDSETQRFKDMRKAAIEASDTSQTPDGTEAAAIYSSALFEAAVTKEKDNPKFMLSQKRRKDTRLLCNVYTQLKAKKCSTLTYNPIETLIEKFRGTNTKPLLYLGGPFTEALKIVKALEGPRIGPIIAMAGATHGNSNIFANQFNILIDTTSAKEILRMAQAKQIDLTLLPTECVKGTAYTLSWTDLEQKVAPWSPHTSDLYHQWAPPNSPVNLFDLLAAMSVTTDLYRGMQCYVTHDVRKDQFVFKKGRVVASSGPGLKMFWNEPSTTEVPEVRGQEGKVKEVVKVVKEVSFAEHPHMKRMTGEYFRQIEWTLRGQSSQP
;
A
#
# COMPACT_ATOMS: atom_id res chain seq x y z
N MET A 1 -57.11 36.41 52.66
CA MET A 1 -57.06 37.79 52.12
C MET A 1 -55.87 38.50 52.74
N GLY A 2 -55.08 39.20 51.91
CA GLY A 2 -53.69 39.61 52.19
C GLY A 2 -52.74 38.47 51.81
N GLY A 3 -51.71 38.61 50.97
CA GLY A 3 -50.98 39.77 50.46
C GLY A 3 -49.49 39.43 50.53
N ILE A 4 -48.71 39.94 49.57
CA ILE A 4 -47.22 40.06 49.52
C ILE A 4 -46.51 39.18 48.47
N SER A 5 -45.99 39.92 47.48
CA SER A 5 -45.02 39.58 46.44
C SER A 5 -43.64 39.14 46.95
N ARG A 6 -42.93 38.34 46.15
CA ARG A 6 -41.49 38.43 45.82
C ARG A 6 -41.23 37.46 44.65
N LEU A 7 -40.91 37.93 43.45
CA LEU A 7 -39.55 38.20 42.96
C LEU A 7 -38.62 36.98 43.11
N PHE A 8 -38.47 36.20 42.04
CA PHE A 8 -37.16 35.71 41.59
C PHE A 8 -37.11 35.65 40.07
N ASP A 9 -36.18 36.45 39.57
CA ASP A 9 -35.70 36.60 38.21
C ASP A 9 -34.64 35.51 37.98
N VAL A 10 -34.83 34.65 36.98
CA VAL A 10 -33.75 33.82 36.43
C VAL A 10 -33.91 33.84 34.92
N GLY A 11 -33.24 34.81 34.30
CA GLY A 11 -33.05 34.87 32.87
C GLY A 11 -32.27 33.65 32.37
N PHE A 12 -32.94 32.83 31.55
CA PHE A 12 -32.27 32.03 30.52
C PHE A 12 -32.72 32.58 29.18
N SER A 13 -31.94 33.53 28.65
CA SER A 13 -32.00 33.94 27.25
C SER A 13 -31.58 32.74 26.41
N GLN A 14 -32.55 31.99 25.89
CA GLN A 14 -32.34 31.09 24.77
C GLN A 14 -32.05 31.94 23.54
N GLN A 15 -30.79 32.35 23.36
CA GLN A 15 -30.27 32.60 22.04
C GLN A 15 -30.22 31.26 21.30
N ARG A 16 -31.31 30.96 20.59
CA ARG A 16 -31.28 30.06 19.43
C ARG A 16 -30.19 30.56 18.50
N GLN A 17 -29.01 29.97 18.58
CA GLN A 17 -28.05 30.05 17.49
C GLN A 17 -28.67 29.33 16.30
N SER A 18 -29.02 30.10 15.28
CA SER A 18 -29.46 29.62 14.00
C SER A 18 -28.40 28.68 13.38
N PRO A 19 -28.75 27.44 13.00
CA PRO A 19 -27.86 26.56 12.25
C PRO A 19 -27.88 27.00 10.78
N ALA A 20 -27.26 28.15 10.49
CA ALA A 20 -27.16 28.68 9.14
C ALA A 20 -25.95 29.61 8.97
N LYS A 21 -24.84 29.34 9.66
CA LYS A 21 -23.54 29.72 9.09
C LYS A 21 -23.22 28.68 8.03
N GLN A 22 -23.67 28.98 6.81
CA GLN A 22 -23.23 28.33 5.59
C GLN A 22 -21.74 27.98 5.72
N ALA A 23 -21.45 26.69 5.58
CA ALA A 23 -20.12 26.21 5.27
C ALA A 23 -19.65 26.97 4.02
N GLN A 24 -18.86 28.02 4.21
CA GLN A 24 -18.10 28.59 3.11
C GLN A 24 -17.12 27.49 2.70
N GLN A 25 -17.47 26.80 1.61
CA GLN A 25 -16.63 25.86 0.90
C GLN A 25 -15.45 26.65 0.35
N GLY A 26 -14.41 26.81 1.17
CA GLY A 26 -13.12 27.27 0.69
C GLY A 26 -12.58 26.31 -0.36
N PRO A 27 -11.72 26.76 -1.29
CA PRO A 27 -11.12 25.89 -2.29
C PRO A 27 -10.36 24.73 -1.63
N PRO A 28 -10.23 23.57 -2.32
CA PRO A 28 -9.46 22.44 -1.84
C PRO A 28 -8.04 22.81 -1.45
N SER A 29 -7.67 22.43 -0.22
CA SER A 29 -6.39 22.73 0.41
C SER A 29 -5.60 21.43 0.57
N SER A 30 -4.35 21.47 0.12
CA SER A 30 -3.33 20.44 0.39
C SER A 30 -2.64 20.61 1.75
N LEU A 31 -3.06 21.58 2.56
CA LEU A 31 -2.47 21.81 3.87
C LEU A 31 -3.00 20.78 4.87
N ALA A 32 -2.10 20.26 5.71
CA ALA A 32 -2.48 19.34 6.78
C ALA A 32 -3.47 19.95 7.78
N GLY A 33 -4.36 19.10 8.32
CA GLY A 33 -5.37 19.50 9.30
C GLY A 33 -6.57 20.24 8.72
N GLY A 34 -6.81 20.12 7.41
CA GLY A 34 -8.01 20.62 6.78
C GLY A 34 -9.25 19.84 7.24
N ARG A 35 -10.44 20.45 7.15
CA ARG A 35 -11.67 19.63 7.19
C ARG A 35 -11.73 18.80 5.92
N PRO A 36 -12.22 17.53 5.98
CA PRO A 36 -12.55 16.79 4.77
C PRO A 36 -13.42 17.66 3.87
N GLN A 37 -12.96 17.89 2.65
CA GLN A 37 -13.69 18.75 1.74
C GLN A 37 -14.74 17.93 1.02
N LEU A 38 -15.99 18.35 1.18
CA LEU A 38 -17.13 17.83 0.46
C LEU A 38 -16.96 18.12 -1.05
N GLY A 39 -16.49 17.13 -1.81
CA GLY A 39 -16.26 17.28 -3.25
C GLY A 39 -15.81 15.98 -3.91
N PRO A 40 -15.79 15.93 -5.25
CA PRO A 40 -15.37 14.73 -5.97
C PRO A 40 -13.93 14.36 -5.65
N CYS A 41 -13.71 13.05 -5.46
CA CYS A 41 -12.45 12.51 -4.99
C CYS A 41 -12.04 11.33 -5.86
N ILE A 42 -10.76 11.28 -6.22
CA ILE A 42 -10.14 10.17 -6.93
C ILE A 42 -9.06 9.57 -6.03
N VAL A 43 -9.05 8.25 -5.87
CA VAL A 43 -8.01 7.52 -5.14
C VAL A 43 -7.31 6.59 -6.12
N CYS A 44 -6.01 6.72 -6.31
CA CYS A 44 -5.20 5.78 -7.08
C CYS A 44 -4.37 4.94 -6.12
N VAL A 45 -4.57 3.63 -6.15
CA VAL A 45 -3.85 2.67 -5.29
C VAL A 45 -3.22 1.58 -6.12
N ASP A 46 -2.03 1.12 -5.72
CA ASP A 46 -1.49 -0.13 -6.22
C ASP A 46 -2.05 -1.32 -5.42
N ILE A 47 -2.13 -2.46 -6.08
CA ILE A 47 -2.64 -3.70 -5.48
C ILE A 47 -1.49 -4.66 -5.19
N PRO A 48 -1.53 -5.38 -4.04
CA PRO A 48 -2.65 -5.56 -3.11
C PRO A 48 -2.33 -5.05 -1.69
N ASP A 49 -1.49 -4.02 -1.53
CA ASP A 49 -1.00 -3.61 -0.20
C ASP A 49 -2.19 -3.35 0.75
N PRO A 50 -2.28 -4.04 1.90
CA PRO A 50 -3.35 -3.79 2.87
C PRO A 50 -3.47 -2.32 3.30
N ASP A 51 -2.37 -1.57 3.26
CA ASP A 51 -2.34 -0.14 3.53
C ASP A 51 -3.15 0.69 2.53
N ASN A 52 -3.14 0.30 1.25
CA ASN A 52 -3.97 0.92 0.23
C ASN A 52 -5.47 0.69 0.46
N PHE A 53 -5.86 -0.47 1.01
CA PHE A 53 -7.26 -0.72 1.37
C PHE A 53 -7.69 0.20 2.52
N LEU A 54 -6.80 0.41 3.49
CA LEU A 54 -7.03 1.35 4.58
C LEU A 54 -7.11 2.80 4.08
N MET A 55 -6.28 3.19 3.11
CA MET A 55 -6.36 4.48 2.45
C MET A 55 -7.72 4.69 1.78
N VAL A 56 -8.18 3.71 0.99
CA VAL A 56 -9.49 3.77 0.33
C VAL A 56 -10.61 3.91 1.36
N LEU A 57 -10.60 3.09 2.42
CA LEU A 57 -11.58 3.16 3.50
C LEU A 57 -11.55 4.52 4.22
N ARG A 58 -10.36 5.06 4.48
CA ARG A 58 -10.19 6.40 5.07
C ARG A 58 -10.83 7.46 4.20
N VAL A 59 -10.55 7.45 2.90
CA VAL A 59 -11.10 8.43 1.97
C VAL A 59 -12.62 8.33 1.88
N LEU A 60 -13.18 7.12 1.79
CA LEU A 60 -14.63 6.93 1.78
C LEU A 60 -15.31 7.51 3.02
N ARG A 61 -14.70 7.35 4.20
CA ARG A 61 -15.23 7.91 5.45
C ARG A 61 -15.05 9.42 5.54
N ASP A 62 -13.88 9.94 5.13
CA ASP A 62 -13.61 11.38 5.11
C ASP A 62 -14.56 12.10 4.14
N HIS A 63 -14.94 11.44 3.04
CA HIS A 63 -15.83 11.98 2.00
C HIS A 63 -17.24 11.39 2.06
N HIS A 64 -17.71 10.99 3.25
CA HIS A 64 -19.03 10.41 3.42
C HIS A 64 -20.13 11.31 2.84
N GLY A 65 -21.05 10.70 2.07
CA GLY A 65 -22.09 11.40 1.32
C GLY A 65 -21.66 11.88 -0.08
N HIS A 66 -20.41 11.65 -0.46
CA HIS A 66 -19.91 11.85 -1.82
C HIS A 66 -19.49 10.53 -2.46
N HIS A 67 -19.55 10.49 -3.79
CA HIS A 67 -19.07 9.35 -4.55
C HIS A 67 -17.56 9.43 -4.73
N VAL A 68 -16.85 8.35 -4.42
CA VAL A 68 -15.39 8.23 -4.56
C VAL A 68 -15.04 7.37 -5.77
N ASP A 69 -14.22 7.91 -6.67
CA ASP A 69 -13.72 7.16 -7.83
C ASP A 69 -12.39 6.49 -7.46
N ILE A 70 -12.33 5.17 -7.45
CA ILE A 70 -11.15 4.41 -7.04
C ILE A 70 -10.51 3.77 -8.27
N ILE A 71 -9.22 4.03 -8.48
CA ILE A 71 -8.41 3.45 -9.54
C ILE A 71 -7.46 2.44 -8.92
N LEU A 72 -7.49 1.22 -9.44
CA LEU A 72 -6.52 0.18 -9.12
C LEU A 72 -5.45 0.16 -10.21
N SER A 73 -4.23 0.53 -9.85
CA SER A 73 -3.09 0.53 -10.77
C SER A 73 -2.67 -0.91 -11.09
N PRO A 74 -2.56 -1.30 -12.37
CA PRO A 74 -2.07 -2.62 -12.74
C PRO A 74 -0.60 -2.79 -12.36
N ARG A 75 -0.30 -3.88 -11.65
CA ARG A 75 1.08 -4.31 -11.39
C ARG A 75 1.38 -5.54 -12.25
N PRO A 76 2.38 -5.49 -13.17
CA PRO A 76 2.75 -6.66 -13.95
C PRO A 76 3.11 -7.82 -13.02
N VAL A 77 2.48 -8.99 -13.20
CA VAL A 77 2.76 -10.18 -12.37
C VAL A 77 2.91 -11.41 -13.24
N SER A 78 3.89 -12.25 -12.91
CA SER A 78 4.03 -13.59 -13.48
C SER A 78 3.69 -14.63 -12.43
N PHE A 79 2.68 -15.47 -12.71
CA PHE A 79 2.35 -16.61 -11.86
C PHE A 79 3.31 -17.80 -12.04
N ALA A 80 4.21 -17.76 -13.02
CA ALA A 80 5.27 -18.75 -13.17
C ALA A 80 6.41 -18.53 -12.17
N ALA A 81 6.57 -17.32 -11.65
CA ALA A 81 7.59 -16.95 -10.69
C ALA A 81 7.48 -17.75 -9.38
N ILE A 82 8.59 -18.37 -8.97
CA ILE A 82 8.69 -19.04 -7.66
C ILE A 82 9.33 -18.07 -6.66
N PRO A 83 8.67 -17.77 -5.52
CA PRO A 83 9.20 -16.86 -4.53
C PRO A 83 10.45 -17.38 -3.81
N TYR A 84 11.33 -16.47 -3.40
CA TYR A 84 12.57 -16.76 -2.65
C TYR A 84 12.31 -17.61 -1.41
N GLY A 85 11.22 -17.33 -0.70
CA GLY A 85 10.92 -17.95 0.59
C GLY A 85 12.12 -17.81 1.55
N ALA A 86 12.55 -18.93 2.14
CA ALA A 86 13.68 -18.96 3.07
C ALA A 86 15.02 -18.56 2.44
N ALA A 87 15.20 -18.73 1.12
CA ALA A 87 16.46 -18.43 0.43
C ALA A 87 16.85 -16.96 0.54
N PHE A 88 15.87 -16.04 0.61
CA PHE A 88 16.14 -14.61 0.80
C PHE A 88 16.89 -14.34 2.11
N LEU A 89 16.43 -14.92 3.22
CA LEU A 89 17.07 -14.74 4.52
C LEU A 89 18.45 -15.40 4.54
N GLU A 90 18.59 -16.56 3.91
CA GLU A 90 19.87 -17.25 3.78
C GLU A 90 20.91 -16.39 3.02
N MET A 91 20.52 -15.80 1.89
CA MET A 91 21.41 -14.96 1.08
C MET A 91 21.72 -13.61 1.74
N SER A 92 20.73 -12.96 2.35
CA SER A 92 20.89 -11.63 2.96
C SER A 92 21.63 -11.65 4.30
N ARG A 93 21.48 -12.72 5.10
CA ARG A 93 22.06 -12.84 6.45
C ARG A 93 23.27 -13.77 6.52
N ARG A 94 23.83 -14.18 5.38
CA ARG A 94 25.03 -15.01 5.33
C ARG A 94 26.18 -14.33 6.07
N LYS A 95 26.84 -15.05 6.98
CA LYS A 95 27.97 -14.52 7.77
C LYS A 95 29.11 -14.00 6.90
N GLU A 96 29.40 -14.73 5.82
CA GLU A 96 30.44 -14.41 4.86
C GLU A 96 29.80 -14.04 3.52
N ASN A 97 30.20 -12.90 2.97
CA ASN A 97 29.76 -12.43 1.65
C ASN A 97 28.22 -12.47 1.47
N PRO A 98 27.44 -11.74 2.29
CA PRO A 98 26.00 -11.63 2.10
C PRO A 98 25.71 -11.00 0.73
N VAL A 99 24.65 -11.46 0.06
CA VAL A 99 24.22 -10.84 -1.20
C VAL A 99 23.70 -9.44 -0.88
N PRO A 100 24.18 -8.39 -1.56
CA PRO A 100 23.70 -7.04 -1.34
C PRO A 100 22.19 -6.93 -1.48
N VAL A 101 21.53 -6.24 -0.54
CA VAL A 101 20.07 -6.01 -0.58
C VAL A 101 19.59 -5.38 -1.89
N PRO A 102 20.31 -4.40 -2.50
CA PRO A 102 19.93 -3.87 -3.81
C PRO A 102 19.92 -4.92 -4.95
N ILE A 103 20.71 -5.99 -4.83
CA ILE A 103 20.69 -7.12 -5.78
C ILE A 103 19.48 -8.02 -5.49
N LEU A 104 19.22 -8.32 -4.22
CA LEU A 104 18.11 -9.22 -3.83
C LEU A 104 16.72 -8.64 -4.12
N LEU A 105 16.57 -7.31 -4.02
CA LEU A 105 15.28 -6.63 -4.16
C LEU A 105 15.15 -5.87 -5.49
N GLY A 106 16.24 -5.71 -6.22
CA GLY A 106 16.24 -4.98 -7.49
C GLY A 106 15.56 -5.78 -8.60
N ARG A 107 15.00 -5.06 -9.58
CA ARG A 107 14.55 -5.66 -10.84
C ARG A 107 15.73 -6.30 -11.56
N VAL A 108 15.52 -7.50 -12.10
CA VAL A 108 16.49 -8.21 -12.93
C VAL A 108 16.15 -8.01 -14.40
N THR A 109 16.83 -7.05 -15.03
CA THR A 109 16.81 -6.90 -16.50
C THR A 109 17.81 -7.86 -17.14
N PRO A 110 17.78 -8.09 -18.47
CA PRO A 110 18.80 -8.86 -19.18
C PRO A 110 20.23 -8.38 -18.89
N GLU A 111 20.43 -7.06 -18.83
CA GLU A 111 21.72 -6.44 -18.54
C GLU A 111 22.11 -6.68 -17.08
N LYS A 112 21.17 -6.45 -16.15
CA LYS A 112 21.40 -6.61 -14.71
C LYS A 112 21.65 -8.06 -14.32
N GLN A 113 21.01 -9.02 -14.98
CA GLN A 113 21.22 -10.44 -14.72
C GLN A 113 22.70 -10.84 -14.87
N SER A 114 23.35 -10.35 -15.92
CA SER A 114 24.76 -10.64 -16.16
C SER A 114 25.65 -10.06 -15.06
N GLU A 115 25.37 -8.83 -14.64
CA GLU A 115 26.06 -8.18 -13.51
C GLU A 115 25.86 -8.96 -12.20
N ILE A 116 24.62 -9.35 -11.88
CA ILE A 116 24.30 -10.10 -10.67
C ILE A 116 25.01 -11.45 -10.65
N ARG A 117 25.00 -12.18 -11.78
CA ARG A 117 25.66 -13.49 -11.89
C ARG A 117 27.18 -13.42 -11.80
N ALA A 118 27.77 -12.28 -12.14
CA ALA A 118 29.20 -12.02 -11.99
C ALA A 118 29.56 -11.50 -10.58
N HIS A 119 28.58 -11.13 -9.76
CA HIS A 119 28.82 -10.56 -8.44
C HIS A 119 29.44 -11.61 -7.49
N PRO A 120 30.57 -11.33 -6.81
CA PRO A 120 31.31 -12.33 -6.05
C PRO A 120 30.53 -12.93 -4.86
N ASN A 121 29.54 -12.19 -4.35
CA ASN A 121 28.70 -12.65 -3.23
C ASN A 121 27.55 -13.58 -3.67
N VAL A 122 27.30 -13.74 -4.98
CA VAL A 122 26.24 -14.60 -5.53
C VAL A 122 26.84 -15.96 -5.89
N LYS A 123 26.53 -17.00 -5.09
CA LYS A 123 27.04 -18.35 -5.31
C LYS A 123 26.39 -19.00 -6.53
N ASP A 124 27.02 -20.02 -7.10
CA ASP A 124 26.45 -20.79 -8.22
C ASP A 124 25.07 -21.39 -7.89
N SER A 125 24.87 -21.83 -6.63
CA SER A 125 23.57 -22.29 -6.13
C SER A 125 22.48 -21.22 -6.16
N ASP A 126 22.88 -19.95 -6.05
CA ASP A 126 21.98 -18.81 -5.89
C ASP A 126 21.58 -18.22 -7.26
N LYS A 127 22.39 -18.44 -8.30
CA LYS A 127 22.22 -17.86 -9.64
C LYS A 127 20.87 -18.17 -10.29
N ALA A 128 20.25 -19.30 -9.94
CA ALA A 128 18.94 -19.68 -10.46
C ALA A 128 17.83 -18.71 -10.02
N TRP A 129 17.99 -18.06 -8.85
CA TRP A 129 17.02 -17.11 -8.32
C TRP A 129 16.98 -15.79 -9.07
N PHE A 130 18.09 -15.39 -9.70
CA PHE A 130 18.22 -14.11 -10.41
C PHE A 130 17.90 -14.29 -11.91
N TYR A 131 16.66 -14.63 -12.22
CA TYR A 131 16.14 -14.72 -13.59
C TYR A 131 15.56 -13.38 -14.03
N VAL A 132 15.48 -13.13 -15.35
CA VAL A 132 14.92 -11.87 -15.87
C VAL A 132 13.45 -11.77 -15.48
N ASP A 133 13.07 -10.66 -14.85
CA ASP A 133 11.68 -10.41 -14.49
C ASP A 133 10.84 -10.24 -15.76
N GLU A 134 9.86 -11.12 -15.94
CA GLU A 134 8.92 -11.03 -17.06
C GLU A 134 8.05 -9.78 -16.93
N ASP A 135 7.79 -9.10 -18.04
CA ASP A 135 6.99 -7.88 -18.09
C ASP A 135 5.79 -8.01 -19.02
N LEU A 136 5.05 -6.90 -19.20
CA LEU A 136 3.86 -6.88 -20.04
C LEU A 136 4.15 -7.13 -21.52
N THR A 137 5.40 -7.23 -21.98
CA THR A 137 5.70 -7.71 -23.34
C THR A 137 5.39 -9.20 -23.51
N ASN A 138 5.35 -9.98 -22.41
CA ASN A 138 4.91 -11.38 -22.44
C ASN A 138 3.37 -11.47 -22.37
N PRO A 139 2.69 -12.07 -23.38
CA PRO A 139 1.25 -12.28 -23.35
C PRO A 139 0.74 -13.05 -22.13
N GLU A 140 1.52 -13.99 -21.60
CA GLU A 140 1.15 -14.75 -20.40
C GLU A 140 1.13 -13.86 -19.16
N VAL A 141 2.06 -12.91 -19.05
CA VAL A 141 2.08 -11.90 -17.97
C VAL A 141 0.92 -10.92 -18.10
N LYS A 142 0.54 -10.52 -19.33
CA LYS A 142 -0.67 -9.72 -19.55
C LYS A 142 -1.92 -10.44 -19.01
N GLU A 143 -2.03 -11.74 -19.26
CA GLU A 143 -3.15 -12.55 -18.76
C GLU A 143 -3.11 -12.74 -17.25
N ASP A 144 -1.96 -13.09 -16.69
CA ASP A 144 -1.74 -13.23 -15.24
C ASP A 144 -2.12 -11.93 -14.50
N THR A 145 -1.71 -10.78 -15.05
CA THR A 145 -2.02 -9.44 -14.54
C THR A 145 -3.52 -9.14 -14.55
N LYS A 146 -4.24 -9.51 -15.60
CA LYS A 146 -5.71 -9.34 -15.68
C LYS A 146 -6.43 -10.19 -14.62
N ILE A 147 -6.03 -11.44 -14.47
CA ILE A 147 -6.59 -12.34 -13.45
C ILE A 147 -6.33 -11.76 -12.06
N TYR A 148 -5.13 -11.23 -11.83
CA TYR A 148 -4.75 -10.66 -10.55
C TYR A 148 -5.52 -9.37 -10.21
N LEU A 149 -5.76 -8.49 -11.19
CA LEU A 149 -6.64 -7.33 -11.04
C LEU A 149 -8.05 -7.73 -10.61
N GLU A 150 -8.59 -8.81 -11.17
CA GLU A 150 -9.90 -9.34 -10.80
C GLU A 150 -9.93 -9.90 -9.37
N VAL A 151 -8.88 -10.62 -8.95
CA VAL A 151 -8.73 -11.06 -7.56
C VAL A 151 -8.72 -9.85 -6.61
N SER A 152 -7.95 -8.82 -6.95
CA SER A 152 -7.81 -7.62 -6.12
C SER A 152 -9.09 -6.78 -6.06
N ARG A 153 -9.87 -6.74 -7.15
CA ARG A 153 -11.22 -6.15 -7.18
C ARG A 153 -12.09 -6.74 -6.08
N PHE A 154 -12.20 -8.07 -6.05
CA PHE A 154 -13.04 -8.75 -5.08
C PHE A 154 -12.54 -8.62 -3.65
N ARG A 155 -11.23 -8.55 -3.44
CA ARG A 155 -10.66 -8.30 -2.11
C ARG A 155 -11.04 -6.92 -1.59
N LEU A 156 -10.85 -5.88 -2.40
CA LEU A 156 -11.22 -4.52 -2.00
C LEU A 156 -12.71 -4.43 -1.71
N ILE A 157 -13.56 -5.00 -2.57
CA ILE A 157 -15.02 -5.00 -2.33
C ILE A 157 -15.37 -5.74 -1.04
N THR A 158 -14.82 -6.94 -0.83
CA THR A 158 -15.06 -7.72 0.40
C THR A 158 -14.63 -6.93 1.63
N PHE A 159 -13.43 -6.34 1.58
CA PHE A 159 -12.90 -5.50 2.64
C PHE A 159 -13.84 -4.33 2.96
N LEU A 160 -14.32 -3.61 1.94
CA LEU A 160 -15.22 -2.47 2.12
C LEU A 160 -16.61 -2.88 2.62
N ASP A 161 -17.16 -4.00 2.13
CA ASP A 161 -18.43 -4.57 2.59
C ASP A 161 -18.37 -4.93 4.09
N GLU A 162 -17.27 -5.55 4.54
CA GLU A 162 -17.04 -5.89 5.95
C GLU A 162 -16.93 -4.66 6.86
N HIS A 163 -16.49 -3.53 6.31
CA HIS A 163 -16.46 -2.24 7.01
C HIS A 163 -17.74 -1.41 6.82
N GLY A 164 -18.79 -1.99 6.23
CA GLY A 164 -20.11 -1.39 6.09
C GLY A 164 -20.20 -0.26 5.07
N ILE A 165 -19.28 -0.19 4.12
CA ILE A 165 -19.33 0.81 3.04
C ILE A 165 -20.32 0.36 1.97
N SER A 166 -21.26 1.22 1.61
CA SER A 166 -22.18 0.91 0.51
C SER A 166 -21.44 0.94 -0.83
N ARG A 167 -21.69 -0.08 -1.67
CA ARG A 167 -21.15 -0.15 -3.04
C ARG A 167 -21.64 1.00 -3.95
N SER A 168 -22.69 1.74 -3.57
CA SER A 168 -23.12 2.95 -4.28
C SER A 168 -22.23 4.17 -4.02
N GLU A 169 -21.39 4.12 -2.98
CA GLU A 169 -20.51 5.22 -2.59
C GLU A 169 -19.24 5.27 -3.43
N TYR A 170 -18.96 4.25 -4.24
CA TYR A 170 -17.75 4.22 -5.06
C TYR A 170 -17.92 3.57 -6.43
N SER A 171 -17.00 3.89 -7.32
CA SER A 171 -16.83 3.26 -8.63
C SER A 171 -15.39 2.80 -8.76
N LEU A 172 -15.19 1.66 -9.44
CA LEU A 172 -13.86 1.10 -9.69
C LEU A 172 -13.41 1.38 -11.12
N TYR A 173 -12.15 1.75 -11.26
CA TYR A 173 -11.50 2.04 -12.53
C TYR A 173 -10.15 1.33 -12.62
N THR A 174 -9.70 1.05 -13.83
CA THR A 174 -8.36 0.49 -14.11
C THR A 174 -7.92 0.89 -15.52
N GLU A 175 -6.62 0.80 -15.79
CA GLU A 175 -6.11 0.88 -17.15
C GLU A 175 -6.62 -0.31 -17.97
N ALA A 176 -7.43 -0.03 -18.99
CA ALA A 176 -8.00 -1.07 -19.84
C ALA A 176 -6.97 -1.57 -20.87
N ASN A 177 -6.08 -0.68 -21.32
CA ASN A 177 -5.01 -1.03 -22.24
C ASN A 177 -3.67 -1.15 -21.49
N LEU A 178 -3.34 -2.37 -21.08
CA LEU A 178 -2.06 -2.66 -20.41
C LEU A 178 -0.82 -2.31 -21.27
N GLU A 179 -0.95 -2.13 -22.59
CA GLU A 179 0.16 -1.65 -23.44
C GLU A 179 0.50 -0.19 -23.13
N SER A 180 -0.48 0.62 -22.74
CA SER A 180 -0.24 1.98 -22.28
C SER A 180 0.43 2.05 -20.90
N ALA A 181 0.47 0.90 -20.20
CA ALA A 181 1.16 0.70 -18.93
C ALA A 181 2.55 0.07 -19.10
N GLU A 182 3.12 0.00 -20.31
CA GLU A 182 4.46 -0.54 -20.56
C GLU A 182 5.59 0.23 -19.82
N THR A 183 5.34 1.47 -19.41
CA THR A 183 6.27 2.25 -18.57
C THR A 183 6.27 1.81 -17.12
N ILE A 184 5.22 1.09 -16.68
CA ILE A 184 5.18 0.44 -15.37
C ILE A 184 6.17 -0.70 -15.41
N VAL A 185 7.29 -0.54 -14.72
CA VAL A 185 8.24 -1.64 -14.58
C VAL A 185 7.55 -2.73 -13.77
N PRO A 186 7.73 -4.02 -14.11
CA PRO A 186 7.40 -5.10 -13.17
C PRO A 186 7.99 -4.73 -11.83
N GLY A 187 7.19 -4.86 -10.78
CA GLY A 187 7.64 -4.55 -9.44
C GLY A 187 8.91 -5.32 -9.13
N MET A 188 9.64 -4.83 -8.11
CA MET A 188 10.77 -5.51 -7.46
C MET A 188 10.61 -7.02 -7.54
N HIS A 189 11.68 -7.71 -7.98
CA HIS A 189 11.78 -9.15 -8.19
C HIS A 189 10.58 -9.87 -7.59
N HIS A 190 9.54 -10.17 -8.39
CA HIS A 190 8.21 -10.55 -7.86
C HIS A 190 8.25 -11.78 -6.94
N SER A 191 9.35 -12.55 -7.01
CA SER A 191 9.67 -13.64 -6.10
C SER A 191 10.06 -13.21 -4.67
N PHE A 192 10.41 -11.94 -4.43
CA PHE A 192 10.71 -11.42 -3.09
C PHE A 192 9.43 -11.26 -2.26
N HIS A 193 8.36 -10.76 -2.87
CA HIS A 193 7.10 -10.64 -2.19
C HIS A 193 6.53 -12.05 -1.95
N LYS A 194 5.99 -12.29 -0.75
CA LYS A 194 5.02 -13.37 -0.55
C LYS A 194 4.02 -13.27 -1.71
N PRO A 195 3.51 -14.40 -2.26
CA PRO A 195 2.53 -14.37 -3.34
C PRO A 195 1.34 -13.53 -2.90
N ASP A 196 1.36 -12.27 -3.27
CA ASP A 196 0.49 -11.24 -2.75
C ASP A 196 -0.90 -11.37 -3.36
N PHE A 197 -0.96 -11.95 -4.55
CA PHE A 197 -2.12 -12.58 -5.15
C PHE A 197 -2.70 -13.79 -4.40
N ALA A 198 -2.09 -14.30 -3.32
CA ALA A 198 -2.61 -15.44 -2.55
C ALA A 198 -3.24 -15.08 -1.19
N PHE A 199 -3.36 -13.80 -0.85
CA PHE A 199 -4.05 -13.36 0.37
C PHE A 199 -5.55 -13.70 0.34
N ASP A 200 -6.15 -13.97 1.50
CA ASP A 200 -7.58 -14.31 1.59
C ASP A 200 -8.01 -15.60 0.84
N PHE A 201 -7.08 -16.50 0.52
CA PHE A 201 -7.40 -17.78 -0.16
C PHE A 201 -7.81 -18.87 0.83
N LYS A 202 -7.57 -18.68 2.14
CA LYS A 202 -7.88 -19.64 3.20
C LYS A 202 -9.29 -20.21 3.03
N ASP A 203 -10.31 -19.35 2.97
CA ASP A 203 -11.72 -19.77 2.93
C ASP A 203 -12.06 -20.63 1.71
N MET A 204 -11.39 -20.40 0.57
CA MET A 204 -11.58 -21.19 -0.63
C MET A 204 -11.13 -22.64 -0.42
N PHE A 205 -10.02 -22.86 0.29
CA PHE A 205 -9.52 -24.21 0.55
C PHE A 205 -10.41 -24.99 1.53
N PHE A 206 -11.14 -24.32 2.43
CA PHE A 206 -12.06 -25.00 3.35
C PHE A 206 -13.50 -25.09 2.81
N TYR A 207 -13.77 -24.51 1.64
CA TYR A 207 -15.07 -24.63 0.98
C TYR A 207 -15.33 -26.07 0.48
N ASP A 208 -16.62 -26.42 0.32
CA ASP A 208 -17.01 -27.71 -0.25
C ASP A 208 -16.44 -27.84 -1.68
N PRO A 209 -15.59 -28.85 -1.96
CA PRO A 209 -14.83 -28.89 -3.22
C PRO A 209 -15.72 -29.19 -4.43
N ALA A 210 -16.78 -29.99 -4.28
CA ALA A 210 -17.69 -30.29 -5.37
C ALA A 210 -18.50 -29.03 -5.76
N LYS A 211 -18.95 -28.29 -4.76
CA LYS A 211 -19.65 -27.02 -4.94
C LYS A 211 -18.74 -25.94 -5.48
N ALA A 212 -17.50 -25.80 -4.98
CA ALA A 212 -16.52 -24.86 -5.53
C ALA A 212 -16.23 -25.14 -7.00
N ALA A 213 -16.00 -26.40 -7.35
CA ALA A 213 -15.77 -26.81 -8.74
C ALA A 213 -16.97 -26.50 -9.64
N GLN A 214 -18.19 -26.81 -9.17
CA GLN A 214 -19.43 -26.48 -9.88
C GLN A 214 -19.60 -24.97 -10.06
N ILE A 215 -19.32 -24.17 -9.02
CA ILE A 215 -19.42 -22.70 -9.05
C ILE A 215 -18.45 -22.12 -10.08
N ALA A 216 -17.22 -22.61 -10.08
CA ALA A 216 -16.17 -22.13 -10.95
C ALA A 216 -16.25 -22.70 -12.38
N GLY A 217 -17.21 -23.60 -12.65
CA GLY A 217 -17.37 -24.22 -13.96
C GLY A 217 -16.17 -25.09 -14.37
N LEU A 218 -15.52 -25.74 -13.41
CA LEU A 218 -14.33 -26.56 -13.67
C LEU A 218 -14.68 -27.81 -14.46
N THR A 219 -13.80 -28.20 -15.38
CA THR A 219 -13.83 -29.53 -16.01
C THR A 219 -13.54 -30.64 -14.99
N ASP A 220 -13.78 -31.91 -15.33
CA ASP A 220 -13.47 -33.03 -14.44
C ASP A 220 -11.98 -33.09 -14.06
N SER A 221 -11.10 -32.80 -15.03
CA SER A 221 -9.64 -32.79 -14.81
C SER A 221 -9.21 -31.63 -13.92
N GLU A 222 -9.77 -30.43 -14.12
CA GLU A 222 -9.54 -29.27 -13.25
C GLU A 222 -10.11 -29.47 -11.85
N THR A 223 -11.27 -30.14 -11.75
CA THR A 223 -11.89 -30.49 -10.47
C THR A 223 -10.99 -31.41 -9.67
N GLN A 224 -10.45 -32.45 -10.30
CA GLN A 224 -9.51 -33.34 -9.63
C GLN A 224 -8.24 -32.60 -9.21
N ARG A 225 -7.67 -31.79 -10.11
CA ARG A 225 -6.50 -30.95 -9.80
C ARG A 225 -6.76 -30.01 -8.63
N PHE A 226 -7.91 -29.34 -8.58
CA PHE A 226 -8.30 -28.48 -7.48
C PHE A 226 -8.44 -29.24 -6.16
N LYS A 227 -9.02 -30.45 -6.18
CA LYS A 227 -9.09 -31.33 -5.00
C LYS A 227 -7.71 -31.70 -4.48
N ASP A 228 -6.78 -32.01 -5.37
CA ASP A 228 -5.39 -32.37 -5.01
C ASP A 228 -4.67 -31.16 -4.39
N MET A 229 -4.77 -29.99 -5.01
CA MET A 229 -4.22 -28.72 -4.47
C MET A 229 -4.80 -28.38 -3.09
N ARG A 230 -6.12 -28.54 -2.92
CA ARG A 230 -6.82 -28.35 -1.64
C ARG A 230 -6.32 -29.33 -0.58
N LYS A 231 -6.16 -30.61 -0.95
CA LYS A 231 -5.65 -31.63 -0.03
C LYS A 231 -4.25 -31.27 0.47
N ALA A 232 -3.35 -30.87 -0.44
CA ALA A 232 -2.00 -30.43 -0.08
C ALA A 232 -2.02 -29.20 0.86
N ALA A 233 -2.91 -28.24 0.61
CA ALA A 233 -3.11 -27.10 1.50
C ALA A 233 -3.57 -27.56 2.91
N ILE A 234 -4.59 -28.41 3.01
CA ILE A 234 -5.12 -28.88 4.30
C ILE A 234 -4.06 -29.67 5.08
N GLU A 235 -3.30 -30.54 4.42
CA GLU A 235 -2.19 -31.27 5.05
C GLU A 235 -1.11 -30.32 5.61
N ALA A 236 -0.88 -29.19 4.94
CA ALA A 236 0.03 -28.14 5.42
C ALA A 236 -0.53 -27.33 6.62
N SER A 237 -1.86 -27.16 6.72
CA SER A 237 -2.45 -26.56 7.93
C SER A 237 -2.33 -27.45 9.16
N ASP A 238 -2.42 -28.77 8.99
CA ASP A 238 -2.40 -29.72 10.12
C ASP A 238 -1.00 -29.88 10.71
N THR A 239 0.05 -29.57 9.94
CA THR A 239 1.46 -29.70 10.34
C THR A 239 2.05 -28.43 10.97
N SER A 240 1.32 -27.30 10.93
CA SER A 240 1.82 -25.99 11.35
C SER A 240 1.30 -25.58 12.74
N GLN A 241 1.77 -26.27 13.78
CA GLN A 241 1.81 -25.68 15.12
C GLN A 241 3.19 -25.03 15.34
N THR A 242 3.22 -23.74 15.65
CA THR A 242 4.47 -23.09 16.04
C THR A 242 4.85 -23.52 17.47
N PRO A 243 6.15 -23.66 17.80
CA PRO A 243 6.61 -24.11 19.13
C PRO A 243 6.18 -23.22 20.31
N ASP A 244 5.72 -22.00 20.03
CA ASP A 244 5.37 -20.95 21.00
C ASP A 244 3.86 -20.81 21.24
N GLY A 245 3.00 -21.60 20.58
CA GLY A 245 1.56 -21.65 20.87
C GLY A 245 0.77 -20.39 20.54
N THR A 246 1.40 -19.37 19.92
CA THR A 246 0.70 -18.22 19.37
C THR A 246 0.02 -18.60 18.06
N GLU A 247 -1.29 -18.41 18.00
CA GLU A 247 -2.14 -18.64 16.83
C GLU A 247 -1.77 -17.65 15.70
N ALA A 248 -0.71 -17.93 14.97
CA ALA A 248 -0.21 -17.06 13.90
C ALA A 248 -1.09 -17.20 12.65
N ALA A 249 -2.27 -16.57 12.66
CA ALA A 249 -3.22 -16.53 11.55
C ALA A 249 -2.56 -16.13 10.20
N ALA A 250 -1.51 -15.32 10.24
CA ALA A 250 -0.58 -14.96 9.15
C ALA A 250 -0.05 -16.10 8.32
N ILE A 251 0.36 -17.16 9.00
CA ILE A 251 1.16 -18.23 8.41
C ILE A 251 0.24 -19.12 7.56
N TYR A 252 -1.08 -19.02 7.69
CA TYR A 252 -2.01 -19.89 6.98
C TYR A 252 -2.16 -19.54 5.49
N SER A 253 -2.70 -18.39 5.07
CA SER A 253 -3.12 -18.27 3.65
C SER A 253 -1.97 -18.38 2.63
N SER A 254 -0.84 -17.72 2.85
CA SER A 254 0.28 -17.79 1.92
C SER A 254 0.98 -19.15 1.96
N ALA A 255 1.11 -19.80 3.12
CA ALA A 255 1.71 -21.15 3.19
C ALA A 255 0.78 -22.21 2.60
N LEU A 256 -0.54 -22.09 2.84
CA LEU A 256 -1.57 -22.94 2.22
C LEU A 256 -1.49 -22.83 0.70
N PHE A 257 -1.40 -21.60 0.17
CA PHE A 257 -1.22 -21.39 -1.26
C PHE A 257 0.08 -22.02 -1.77
N GLU A 258 1.21 -21.77 -1.10
CA GLU A 258 2.50 -22.35 -1.48
C GLU A 258 2.56 -23.87 -1.35
N ALA A 259 1.71 -24.48 -0.52
CA ALA A 259 1.54 -25.93 -0.44
C ALA A 259 0.64 -26.45 -1.57
N ALA A 260 -0.36 -25.67 -1.97
CA ALA A 260 -1.30 -26.01 -3.03
C ALA A 260 -0.68 -26.00 -4.42
N VAL A 261 0.23 -25.06 -4.72
CA VAL A 261 0.81 -24.90 -6.05
C VAL A 261 2.16 -25.63 -6.19
N THR A 262 2.48 -26.08 -7.40
CA THR A 262 3.77 -26.72 -7.65
C THR A 262 4.95 -25.76 -7.45
N LYS A 263 6.09 -26.35 -7.06
CA LYS A 263 7.41 -25.71 -7.00
C LYS A 263 8.40 -26.34 -8.00
N GLU A 264 7.91 -27.26 -8.83
CA GLU A 264 8.68 -27.87 -9.92
C GLU A 264 9.03 -26.80 -10.95
N LYS A 265 10.32 -26.70 -11.29
CA LYS A 265 10.83 -25.73 -12.27
C LYS A 265 10.76 -26.34 -13.66
N ASP A 266 10.41 -25.54 -14.68
CA ASP A 266 10.47 -26.02 -16.07
C ASP A 266 11.91 -26.23 -16.54
N ASN A 267 12.83 -25.40 -16.01
CA ASN A 267 14.25 -25.43 -16.30
C ASN A 267 15.04 -25.31 -15.00
N PRO A 268 16.00 -26.22 -14.71
CA PRO A 268 16.78 -26.14 -13.47
C PRO A 268 17.59 -24.84 -13.33
N LYS A 269 17.82 -24.11 -14.43
CA LYS A 269 18.53 -22.83 -14.45
C LYS A 269 17.67 -21.62 -14.07
N PHE A 270 16.34 -21.74 -14.03
CA PHE A 270 15.43 -20.63 -13.80
C PHE A 270 14.35 -20.99 -12.79
N MET A 271 13.97 -20.05 -11.93
CA MET A 271 12.89 -20.22 -10.95
C MET A 271 11.52 -19.90 -11.58
N LEU A 272 11.25 -20.48 -12.75
CA LEU A 272 9.98 -20.36 -13.46
C LEU A 272 9.30 -21.73 -13.62
N SER A 273 7.97 -21.74 -13.54
CA SER A 273 7.15 -22.94 -13.65
C SER A 273 5.81 -22.68 -14.35
N GLN A 274 5.65 -23.23 -15.54
CA GLN A 274 4.40 -23.22 -16.30
C GLN A 274 3.30 -24.01 -15.58
N LYS A 275 3.68 -25.07 -14.86
CA LYS A 275 2.73 -25.81 -14.02
C LYS A 275 2.22 -24.92 -12.88
N ARG A 276 3.10 -24.14 -12.22
CA ARG A 276 2.73 -23.18 -11.17
C ARG A 276 1.83 -22.07 -11.69
N ARG A 277 2.13 -21.53 -12.88
CA ARG A 277 1.25 -20.55 -13.55
C ARG A 277 -0.16 -21.12 -13.71
N LYS A 278 -0.27 -22.33 -14.26
CA LYS A 278 -1.57 -23.01 -14.43
C LYS A 278 -2.28 -23.29 -13.10
N ASP A 279 -1.57 -23.74 -12.06
CA ASP A 279 -2.14 -23.96 -10.72
C ASP A 279 -2.69 -22.63 -10.15
N THR A 280 -1.89 -21.57 -10.23
CA THR A 280 -2.23 -20.25 -9.71
C THR A 280 -3.45 -19.67 -10.45
N ARG A 281 -3.47 -19.73 -11.79
CA ARG A 281 -4.63 -19.29 -12.58
C ARG A 281 -5.90 -20.03 -12.18
N LEU A 282 -5.82 -21.35 -12.01
CA LEU A 282 -6.95 -22.16 -11.57
C LEU A 282 -7.46 -21.72 -10.20
N LEU A 283 -6.57 -21.53 -9.22
CA LEU A 283 -6.94 -21.06 -7.87
C LEU A 283 -7.56 -19.65 -7.90
N CYS A 284 -6.97 -18.70 -8.64
CA CYS A 284 -7.52 -17.36 -8.81
C CYS A 284 -8.91 -17.38 -9.49
N ASN A 285 -9.11 -18.24 -10.48
CA ASN A 285 -10.40 -18.40 -11.16
C ASN A 285 -11.45 -18.96 -10.19
N VAL A 286 -11.12 -20.00 -9.41
CA VAL A 286 -12.04 -20.52 -8.38
C VAL A 286 -12.38 -19.43 -7.37
N TYR A 287 -11.39 -18.70 -6.86
CA TYR A 287 -11.58 -17.62 -5.91
C TYR A 287 -12.53 -16.53 -6.44
N THR A 288 -12.24 -16.01 -7.65
CA THR A 288 -13.03 -14.95 -8.26
C THR A 288 -14.48 -15.39 -8.53
N GLN A 289 -14.72 -16.61 -8.98
CA GLN A 289 -16.07 -17.15 -9.19
C GLN A 289 -16.84 -17.34 -7.87
N LEU A 290 -16.17 -17.80 -6.82
CA LEU A 290 -16.77 -17.91 -5.49
C LEU A 290 -17.17 -16.53 -4.94
N LYS A 291 -16.32 -15.52 -5.08
CA LYS A 291 -16.60 -14.14 -4.63
C LYS A 291 -17.65 -13.46 -5.51
N ALA A 292 -17.65 -13.69 -6.83
CA ALA A 292 -18.65 -13.17 -7.76
C ALA A 292 -20.09 -13.58 -7.41
N LYS A 293 -20.29 -14.77 -6.83
CA LYS A 293 -21.61 -15.18 -6.32
C LYS A 293 -22.13 -14.30 -5.18
N LYS A 294 -21.24 -13.69 -4.40
CA LYS A 294 -21.58 -12.75 -3.33
C LYS A 294 -21.61 -11.29 -3.81
N CYS A 295 -20.98 -11.00 -4.95
CA CYS A 295 -20.90 -9.66 -5.53
C CYS A 295 -20.78 -9.70 -7.06
N SER A 296 -21.89 -9.64 -7.79
CA SER A 296 -21.85 -9.69 -9.27
C SER A 296 -21.81 -8.33 -9.96
N THR A 297 -22.09 -7.23 -9.25
CA THR A 297 -22.52 -5.98 -9.91
C THR A 297 -21.44 -4.94 -10.16
N LEU A 298 -20.37 -4.89 -9.34
CA LEU A 298 -19.40 -3.79 -9.43
C LEU A 298 -18.17 -4.18 -10.25
N THR A 299 -18.13 -3.85 -11.53
CA THR A 299 -17.02 -4.11 -12.45
C THR A 299 -16.09 -2.90 -12.58
N TYR A 300 -14.90 -3.12 -13.14
CA TYR A 300 -14.04 -2.01 -13.53
C TYR A 300 -14.61 -1.25 -14.72
N ASN A 301 -14.42 0.07 -14.70
CA ASN A 301 -14.54 0.94 -15.85
C ASN A 301 -13.15 1.33 -16.37
N PRO A 302 -12.99 1.62 -17.67
CA PRO A 302 -11.77 2.22 -18.19
C PRO A 302 -11.52 3.60 -17.57
N ILE A 303 -10.25 3.95 -17.33
CA ILE A 303 -9.85 5.30 -16.85
C ILE A 303 -10.35 6.41 -17.79
N GLU A 304 -10.50 6.13 -19.09
CA GLU A 304 -11.08 7.07 -20.06
C GLU A 304 -12.48 7.51 -19.65
N THR A 305 -13.32 6.60 -19.15
CA THR A 305 -14.66 6.91 -18.68
C THR A 305 -14.64 7.88 -17.50
N LEU A 306 -13.65 7.74 -16.59
CA LEU A 306 -13.42 8.67 -15.50
C LEU A 306 -12.98 10.04 -16.02
N ILE A 307 -12.09 10.08 -17.00
CA ILE A 307 -11.62 11.32 -17.61
C ILE A 307 -12.79 12.06 -18.27
N GLU A 308 -13.63 11.38 -19.04
CA GLU A 308 -14.82 12.00 -19.66
C GLU A 308 -15.80 12.53 -18.62
N LYS A 309 -15.97 11.85 -17.48
CA LYS A 309 -16.83 12.31 -16.36
C LYS A 309 -16.43 13.70 -15.86
N PHE A 310 -15.14 14.03 -15.84
CA PHE A 310 -14.64 15.33 -15.38
C PHE A 310 -14.36 16.33 -16.50
N ARG A 311 -14.17 15.86 -17.73
CA ARG A 311 -13.85 16.71 -18.88
C ARG A 311 -14.97 17.74 -19.12
N GLY A 312 -14.58 19.00 -19.31
CA GLY A 312 -15.52 20.09 -19.57
C GLY A 312 -16.32 20.55 -18.34
N THR A 313 -16.13 19.92 -17.17
CA THR A 313 -16.74 20.37 -15.92
C THR A 313 -15.85 21.40 -15.21
N ASN A 314 -16.45 22.20 -14.32
CA ASN A 314 -15.71 23.10 -13.41
C ASN A 314 -15.25 22.39 -12.12
N THR A 315 -15.52 21.10 -12.01
CA THR A 315 -15.21 20.29 -10.84
C THR A 315 -13.72 19.97 -10.82
N LYS A 316 -13.06 20.23 -9.69
CA LYS A 316 -11.65 19.91 -9.49
C LYS A 316 -11.51 18.77 -8.48
N PRO A 317 -11.33 17.51 -8.94
CA PRO A 317 -11.27 16.39 -8.02
C PRO A 317 -10.00 16.46 -7.15
N LEU A 318 -10.12 16.13 -5.87
CA LEU A 318 -8.99 15.89 -4.98
C LEU A 318 -8.41 14.50 -5.30
N LEU A 319 -7.09 14.39 -5.44
CA LEU A 319 -6.43 13.13 -5.76
C LEU A 319 -5.62 12.62 -4.57
N TYR A 320 -5.87 11.37 -4.19
CA TYR A 320 -5.09 10.62 -3.21
C TYR A 320 -4.31 9.52 -3.96
N LEU A 321 -3.00 9.47 -3.80
CA LEU A 321 -2.13 8.50 -4.47
C LEU A 321 -1.39 7.64 -3.44
N GLY A 322 -1.75 6.35 -3.37
CA GLY A 322 -1.01 5.31 -2.65
C GLY A 322 -0.12 4.47 -3.57
N GLY A 323 -0.42 4.47 -4.87
CA GLY A 323 0.37 3.78 -5.89
C GLY A 323 1.32 4.67 -6.71
N PRO A 324 1.85 4.16 -7.85
CA PRO A 324 2.70 4.92 -8.76
C PRO A 324 1.97 6.10 -9.42
N PHE A 325 2.75 7.01 -10.01
CA PHE A 325 2.22 8.23 -10.65
C PHE A 325 1.60 8.00 -12.05
N THR A 326 1.52 6.76 -12.53
CA THR A 326 1.15 6.43 -13.92
C THR A 326 -0.26 6.90 -14.28
N GLU A 327 -1.27 6.45 -13.55
CA GLU A 327 -2.67 6.83 -13.80
C GLU A 327 -2.90 8.30 -13.45
N ALA A 328 -2.27 8.79 -12.39
CA ALA A 328 -2.34 10.19 -11.99
C ALA A 328 -1.85 11.12 -13.12
N LEU A 329 -0.74 10.80 -13.78
CA LEU A 329 -0.23 11.58 -14.91
C LEU A 329 -1.20 11.60 -16.08
N LYS A 330 -1.81 10.45 -16.40
CA LYS A 330 -2.82 10.34 -17.46
C LYS A 330 -4.00 11.28 -17.19
N ILE A 331 -4.52 11.27 -15.96
CA ILE A 331 -5.63 12.13 -15.53
C ILE A 331 -5.23 13.61 -15.57
N VAL A 332 -4.08 13.96 -14.99
CA VAL A 332 -3.58 15.35 -14.92
C VAL A 332 -3.38 15.96 -16.31
N LYS A 333 -2.84 15.18 -17.26
CA LYS A 333 -2.69 15.62 -18.65
C LYS A 333 -4.04 15.78 -19.34
N ALA A 334 -4.95 14.83 -19.15
CA ALA A 334 -6.24 14.83 -19.86
C ALA A 334 -7.22 15.90 -19.35
N LEU A 335 -7.13 16.27 -18.07
CA LEU A 335 -7.99 17.30 -17.47
C LEU A 335 -7.36 18.70 -17.49
N GLU A 336 -6.19 18.88 -18.12
CA GLU A 336 -5.46 20.15 -18.15
C GLU A 336 -5.19 20.68 -16.72
N GLY A 337 -4.13 20.17 -16.07
CA GLY A 337 -3.47 20.68 -14.84
C GLY A 337 -4.30 21.58 -13.90
N PRO A 338 -4.54 22.87 -14.24
CA PRO A 338 -5.40 23.79 -13.48
C PRO A 338 -6.81 23.30 -13.11
N ARG A 339 -7.36 22.26 -13.76
CA ARG A 339 -8.67 21.67 -13.42
C ARG A 339 -8.57 20.46 -12.49
N ILE A 340 -7.38 20.07 -12.07
CA ILE A 340 -7.18 19.09 -10.99
C ILE A 340 -7.15 19.83 -9.66
N GLY A 341 -7.73 19.22 -8.64
CA GLY A 341 -7.58 19.69 -7.27
C GLY A 341 -6.16 19.42 -6.75
N PRO A 342 -5.93 19.52 -5.44
CA PRO A 342 -4.68 19.09 -4.86
C PRO A 342 -4.43 17.59 -5.05
N ILE A 343 -3.16 17.21 -5.05
CA ILE A 343 -2.71 15.82 -5.14
C ILE A 343 -1.91 15.52 -3.87
N ILE A 344 -2.29 14.45 -3.18
CA ILE A 344 -1.64 13.99 -1.95
C ILE A 344 -1.10 12.59 -2.23
N ALA A 345 0.21 12.42 -2.14
CA ALA A 345 0.85 11.17 -2.53
C ALA A 345 1.76 10.63 -1.43
N MET A 346 1.64 9.34 -1.13
CA MET A 346 2.71 8.60 -0.46
C MET A 346 3.84 8.44 -1.49
N ALA A 347 4.87 9.28 -1.40
CA ALA A 347 6.01 9.17 -2.29
C ALA A 347 7.24 9.92 -1.77
N GLY A 348 8.39 9.45 -2.21
CA GLY A 348 9.67 10.09 -1.97
C GLY A 348 10.36 9.66 -0.67
N ALA A 349 11.61 10.05 -0.60
CA ALA A 349 12.48 9.91 0.56
C ALA A 349 13.28 11.21 0.70
N THR A 350 13.31 11.75 1.91
CA THR A 350 14.06 12.98 2.23
C THR A 350 15.53 12.68 2.51
N HIS A 351 15.84 11.48 3.03
CA HIS A 351 17.18 11.10 3.46
C HIS A 351 17.48 9.66 3.01
N GLY A 352 18.62 9.47 2.33
CA GLY A 352 18.92 8.22 1.61
C GLY A 352 19.02 6.92 2.43
N ASN A 353 18.89 6.97 3.75
CA ASN A 353 19.01 5.79 4.63
C ASN A 353 17.67 5.13 4.99
N SER A 354 16.53 5.78 4.73
CA SER A 354 15.20 5.26 5.10
C SER A 354 14.59 4.32 4.05
N ASN A 355 15.13 4.38 2.83
CA ASN A 355 14.65 3.65 1.68
C ASN A 355 15.68 2.61 1.25
N ILE A 356 15.21 1.40 0.96
CA ILE A 356 16.08 0.27 0.60
C ILE A 356 16.55 0.39 -0.86
N PHE A 357 15.84 1.18 -1.66
CA PHE A 357 16.09 1.40 -3.08
C PHE A 357 16.70 2.77 -3.34
N ALA A 358 17.20 2.97 -4.56
CA ALA A 358 17.62 4.30 -5.02
C ALA A 358 16.46 5.30 -4.95
N ASN A 359 15.25 4.90 -5.33
CA ASN A 359 14.03 5.72 -5.26
C ASN A 359 12.97 5.06 -4.39
N GLN A 360 12.14 5.83 -3.69
CA GLN A 360 10.97 5.26 -2.98
C GLN A 360 10.10 4.46 -3.96
N PHE A 361 9.46 3.39 -3.48
CA PHE A 361 8.79 2.39 -4.31
C PHE A 361 7.85 2.99 -5.37
N ASN A 362 6.93 3.88 -5.00
CA ASN A 362 5.96 4.47 -5.93
C ASN A 362 6.62 5.34 -7.02
N ILE A 363 7.80 5.92 -6.73
CA ILE A 363 8.63 6.60 -7.74
C ILE A 363 9.39 5.59 -8.60
N LEU A 364 9.90 4.52 -7.99
CA LEU A 364 10.69 3.49 -8.66
C LEU A 364 9.89 2.73 -9.72
N ILE A 365 8.61 2.45 -9.44
CA ILE A 365 7.73 1.68 -10.34
C ILE A 365 7.52 2.37 -11.69
N ASP A 366 7.41 3.70 -11.70
CA ASP A 366 7.33 4.48 -12.95
C ASP A 366 8.05 5.82 -12.78
N THR A 367 9.37 5.78 -12.95
CA THR A 367 10.22 6.96 -12.84
C THR A 367 9.90 8.02 -13.89
N THR A 368 9.36 7.61 -15.05
CA THR A 368 9.00 8.53 -16.14
C THR A 368 7.80 9.36 -15.74
N SER A 369 6.75 8.71 -15.24
CA SER A 369 5.55 9.39 -14.76
C SER A 369 5.83 10.23 -13.53
N ALA A 370 6.63 9.71 -12.59
CA ALA A 370 7.06 10.47 -11.41
C ALA A 370 7.84 11.73 -11.80
N LYS A 371 8.80 11.64 -12.72
CA LYS A 371 9.58 12.79 -13.21
C LYS A 371 8.69 13.88 -13.77
N GLU A 372 7.70 13.51 -14.58
CA GLU A 372 6.82 14.48 -15.23
C GLU A 372 5.86 15.15 -14.23
N ILE A 373 5.25 14.38 -13.32
CA ILE A 373 4.40 14.95 -12.25
C ILE A 373 5.21 15.90 -11.35
N LEU A 374 6.40 15.49 -10.91
CA LEU A 374 7.27 16.32 -10.08
C LEU A 374 7.70 17.60 -10.80
N ARG A 375 7.95 17.53 -12.12
CA ARG A 375 8.24 18.69 -12.96
C ARG A 375 7.05 19.64 -13.03
N MET A 376 5.83 19.14 -13.28
CA MET A 376 4.61 19.94 -13.31
C MET A 376 4.36 20.65 -11.97
N ALA A 377 4.53 19.94 -10.85
CA ALA A 377 4.38 20.50 -9.52
C ALA A 377 5.44 21.56 -9.21
N GLN A 378 6.71 21.31 -9.54
CA GLN A 378 7.78 22.28 -9.34
C GLN A 378 7.58 23.54 -10.22
N ALA A 379 7.01 23.38 -11.41
CA ALA A 379 6.59 24.48 -12.28
C ALA A 379 5.27 25.16 -11.85
N LYS A 380 4.70 24.77 -10.69
CA LYS A 380 3.43 25.29 -10.13
C LYS A 380 2.22 25.12 -11.05
N GLN A 381 2.23 24.11 -11.93
CA GLN A 381 1.10 23.78 -12.80
C GLN A 381 0.03 22.95 -12.07
N ILE A 382 0.44 22.25 -11.02
CA ILE A 382 -0.41 21.44 -10.14
C ILE A 382 -0.01 21.68 -8.68
N ASP A 383 -0.91 21.36 -7.75
CA ASP A 383 -0.64 21.36 -6.30
C ASP A 383 -0.38 19.93 -5.84
N LEU A 384 0.87 19.59 -5.54
CA LEU A 384 1.29 18.25 -5.13
C LEU A 384 1.95 18.29 -3.76
N THR A 385 1.46 17.47 -2.84
CA THR A 385 2.07 17.24 -1.52
C THR A 385 2.48 15.80 -1.37
N LEU A 386 3.76 15.60 -1.06
CA LEU A 386 4.36 14.29 -0.83
C LEU A 386 4.44 13.98 0.66
N LEU A 387 3.98 12.80 1.07
CA LEU A 387 4.31 12.18 2.33
C LEU A 387 5.47 11.19 2.11
N PRO A 388 6.69 11.52 2.56
CA PRO A 388 7.83 10.66 2.35
C PRO A 388 7.96 9.58 3.43
N THR A 389 8.77 8.57 3.10
CA THR A 389 9.01 7.39 3.94
C THR A 389 9.43 7.74 5.37
N GLU A 390 10.21 8.81 5.57
CA GLU A 390 10.71 9.27 6.88
C GLU A 390 9.64 9.89 7.79
N CYS A 391 8.46 10.20 7.25
CA CYS A 391 7.32 10.61 8.06
C CYS A 391 6.60 9.40 8.68
N VAL A 392 6.99 8.18 8.32
CA VAL A 392 6.35 6.94 8.75
C VAL A 392 7.36 6.02 9.44
N LYS A 393 8.41 5.59 8.74
CA LYS A 393 9.38 4.60 9.26
C LYS A 393 10.22 5.15 10.41
N GLY A 394 10.31 4.37 11.48
CA GLY A 394 11.14 4.70 12.64
C GLY A 394 10.64 5.91 13.42
N THR A 395 9.34 6.21 13.31
CA THR A 395 8.69 7.32 14.00
C THR A 395 7.65 6.81 14.99
N ALA A 396 7.00 7.73 15.73
CA ALA A 396 5.90 7.41 16.62
C ALA A 396 4.63 6.85 15.92
N TYR A 397 4.62 6.82 14.58
CA TYR A 397 3.56 6.21 13.77
C TYR A 397 3.95 4.85 13.19
N THR A 398 5.16 4.35 13.46
CA THR A 398 5.51 2.95 13.17
C THR A 398 4.90 2.07 14.26
N LEU A 399 4.10 1.08 13.86
CA LEU A 399 3.50 0.13 14.80
C LEU A 399 4.43 -1.05 15.05
N SER A 400 4.58 -1.44 16.31
CA SER A 400 5.04 -2.80 16.62
C SER A 400 3.92 -3.82 16.34
N TRP A 401 4.27 -5.09 16.19
CA TRP A 401 3.25 -6.15 16.12
C TRP A 401 2.35 -6.17 17.36
N THR A 402 2.92 -5.94 18.54
CA THR A 402 2.15 -5.84 19.78
C THR A 402 1.15 -4.69 19.73
N ASP A 403 1.53 -3.53 19.19
CA ASP A 403 0.61 -2.41 19.00
C ASP A 403 -0.49 -2.75 18.00
N LEU A 404 -0.15 -3.40 16.88
CA LEU A 404 -1.15 -3.85 15.91
C LEU A 404 -2.17 -4.79 16.57
N GLU A 405 -1.72 -5.83 17.26
CA GLU A 405 -2.61 -6.81 17.91
C GLU A 405 -3.44 -6.22 19.04
N GLN A 406 -2.85 -5.37 19.88
CA GLN A 406 -3.54 -4.88 21.08
C GLN A 406 -4.41 -3.66 20.80
N LYS A 407 -4.08 -2.86 19.79
CA LYS A 407 -4.74 -1.58 19.55
C LYS A 407 -5.54 -1.58 18.26
N VAL A 408 -5.08 -2.25 17.20
CA VAL A 408 -5.73 -2.20 15.87
C VAL A 408 -6.64 -3.41 15.63
N ALA A 409 -6.16 -4.62 15.90
CA ALA A 409 -6.92 -5.86 15.69
C ALA A 409 -8.29 -5.89 16.41
N PRO A 410 -8.48 -5.32 17.62
CA PRO A 410 -9.79 -5.28 18.26
C PRO A 410 -10.84 -4.48 17.49
N TRP A 411 -10.43 -3.58 16.59
CA TRP A 411 -11.34 -2.77 15.76
C TRP A 411 -11.62 -3.40 14.40
N SER A 412 -10.68 -4.19 13.88
CA SER A 412 -10.81 -4.91 12.61
C SER A 412 -9.90 -6.13 12.59
N PRO A 413 -10.39 -7.31 13.03
CA PRO A 413 -9.63 -8.56 12.97
C PRO A 413 -9.15 -8.87 11.56
N HIS A 414 -9.97 -8.56 10.55
CA HIS A 414 -9.63 -8.73 9.14
C HIS A 414 -8.42 -7.88 8.72
N THR A 415 -8.30 -6.64 9.21
CA THR A 415 -7.09 -5.82 8.96
C THR A 415 -5.86 -6.48 9.56
N SER A 416 -5.96 -7.02 10.78
CA SER A 416 -4.85 -7.77 11.39
C SER A 416 -4.47 -8.97 10.52
N ASP A 417 -5.45 -9.78 10.10
CA ASP A 417 -5.25 -10.96 9.24
C ASP A 417 -4.54 -10.61 7.93
N LEU A 418 -4.89 -9.48 7.30
CA LEU A 418 -4.24 -8.99 6.09
C LEU A 418 -2.77 -8.64 6.35
N TYR A 419 -2.48 -7.90 7.42
CA TYR A 419 -1.10 -7.53 7.78
C TYR A 419 -0.25 -8.73 8.15
N HIS A 420 -0.84 -9.68 8.87
CA HIS A 420 -0.26 -10.98 9.19
C HIS A 420 0.16 -11.73 7.92
N GLN A 421 -0.67 -11.72 6.90
CA GLN A 421 -0.34 -12.32 5.61
C GLN A 421 0.73 -11.53 4.85
N TRP A 422 0.70 -10.20 4.91
CA TRP A 422 1.60 -9.29 4.20
C TRP A 422 3.01 -9.23 4.81
N ALA A 423 3.11 -8.80 6.07
CA ALA A 423 4.35 -8.52 6.75
C ALA A 423 4.94 -9.78 7.43
N PRO A 424 6.27 -9.94 7.47
CA PRO A 424 6.91 -10.97 8.28
C PRO A 424 6.62 -10.77 9.79
N PRO A 425 6.51 -11.86 10.58
CA PRO A 425 6.46 -11.74 12.03
C PRO A 425 7.63 -10.91 12.56
N ASN A 426 7.37 -10.08 13.56
CA ASN A 426 8.34 -9.18 14.18
C ASN A 426 8.91 -8.05 13.28
N SER A 427 8.45 -7.89 12.03
CA SER A 427 8.77 -6.67 11.26
C SER A 427 7.92 -5.47 11.69
N PRO A 428 8.44 -4.23 11.66
CA PRO A 428 7.61 -3.05 11.90
C PRO A 428 6.45 -2.97 10.91
N VAL A 429 5.27 -2.58 11.40
CA VAL A 429 4.07 -2.36 10.59
C VAL A 429 3.96 -0.87 10.29
N ASN A 430 3.97 -0.53 9.00
CA ASN A 430 3.92 0.85 8.53
C ASN A 430 2.62 1.06 7.76
N LEU A 431 1.86 2.10 8.13
CA LEU A 431 0.61 2.49 7.47
C LEU A 431 0.86 3.73 6.60
N PHE A 432 1.74 3.60 5.61
CA PHE A 432 2.17 4.66 4.69
C PHE A 432 1.03 5.40 3.99
N ASP A 433 0.20 4.69 3.23
CA ASP A 433 -0.86 5.22 2.36
C ASP A 433 -2.03 5.71 3.19
N LEU A 434 -2.38 4.99 4.27
CA LEU A 434 -3.34 5.49 5.25
C LEU A 434 -2.86 6.82 5.86
N LEU A 435 -1.60 6.95 6.27
CA LEU A 435 -1.07 8.20 6.82
C LEU A 435 -1.08 9.34 5.79
N ALA A 436 -0.87 9.04 4.50
CA ALA A 436 -1.00 10.04 3.44
C ALA A 436 -2.43 10.58 3.38
N ALA A 437 -3.44 9.70 3.44
CA ALA A 437 -4.84 10.12 3.50
C ALA A 437 -5.18 10.90 4.78
N MET A 438 -4.76 10.39 5.95
CA MET A 438 -4.97 11.06 7.24
C MET A 438 -4.30 12.43 7.30
N SER A 439 -3.18 12.64 6.61
CA SER A 439 -2.46 13.92 6.63
C SER A 439 -3.33 15.10 6.17
N VAL A 440 -4.32 14.83 5.32
CA VAL A 440 -5.25 15.84 4.77
C VAL A 440 -6.23 16.31 5.83
N THR A 441 -6.77 15.37 6.61
CA THR A 441 -7.94 15.59 7.47
C THR A 441 -7.60 15.68 8.96
N THR A 442 -6.33 15.53 9.31
CA THR A 442 -5.86 15.49 10.70
C THR A 442 -4.66 16.40 10.94
N ASP A 443 -4.45 16.74 12.21
CA ASP A 443 -3.31 17.55 12.62
C ASP A 443 -2.01 16.76 12.77
N LEU A 444 -1.96 15.48 12.37
CA LEU A 444 -0.82 14.59 12.59
C LEU A 444 0.50 15.16 12.07
N TYR A 445 0.45 15.96 11.01
CA TYR A 445 1.62 16.59 10.38
C TYR A 445 1.53 18.12 10.32
N ARG A 446 0.69 18.74 11.17
CA ARG A 446 0.51 20.18 11.20
C ARG A 446 1.85 20.89 11.36
N GLY A 447 2.15 21.83 10.46
CA GLY A 447 3.38 22.63 10.47
C GLY A 447 4.62 21.94 9.92
N MET A 448 4.54 20.70 9.44
CA MET A 448 5.69 19.96 8.89
C MET A 448 5.83 20.10 7.36
N GLN A 449 4.87 20.76 6.69
CA GLN A 449 4.86 20.90 5.23
C GLN A 449 5.71 22.08 4.77
N CYS A 450 6.62 21.82 3.83
CA CYS A 450 7.46 22.84 3.21
C CYS A 450 7.43 22.73 1.68
N TYR A 451 7.73 23.83 0.99
CA TYR A 451 8.05 23.76 -0.43
C TYR A 451 9.37 23.02 -0.62
N VAL A 452 9.46 22.18 -1.65
CA VAL A 452 10.69 21.48 -2.00
C VAL A 452 11.01 21.63 -3.48
N THR A 453 12.28 21.46 -3.82
CA THR A 453 12.74 21.24 -5.20
C THR A 453 13.25 19.80 -5.33
N HIS A 454 13.19 19.24 -6.53
CA HIS A 454 13.81 17.96 -6.83
C HIS A 454 14.90 18.10 -7.90
N ASP A 455 15.84 17.17 -7.87
CA ASP A 455 16.90 16.96 -8.87
C ASP A 455 17.03 15.44 -9.11
N VAL A 456 17.49 15.03 -10.27
CA VAL A 456 17.72 13.62 -10.61
C VAL A 456 19.20 13.38 -10.80
N ARG A 457 19.80 12.53 -9.95
CA ARG A 457 21.24 12.25 -9.96
C ARG A 457 21.47 10.75 -10.07
N LYS A 458 22.08 10.29 -11.16
CA LYS A 458 22.28 8.85 -11.43
C LYS A 458 20.96 8.08 -11.26
N ASP A 459 19.91 8.59 -11.89
CA ASP A 459 18.55 8.04 -11.86
C ASP A 459 17.88 8.02 -10.47
N GLN A 460 18.46 8.69 -9.46
CA GLN A 460 17.89 8.88 -8.14
C GLN A 460 17.27 10.27 -7.99
N PHE A 461 16.04 10.32 -7.48
CA PHE A 461 15.35 11.57 -7.11
C PHE A 461 15.87 12.07 -5.76
N VAL A 462 16.36 13.31 -5.75
CA VAL A 462 16.88 13.98 -4.56
C VAL A 462 16.04 15.21 -4.27
N PHE A 463 15.38 15.23 -3.12
CA PHE A 463 14.56 16.35 -2.66
C PHE A 463 15.37 17.30 -1.79
N LYS A 464 15.14 18.60 -1.96
CA LYS A 464 15.78 19.66 -1.17
C LYS A 464 14.72 20.54 -0.53
N LYS A 465 14.82 20.69 0.78
CA LYS A 465 13.95 21.55 1.58
C LYS A 465 14.08 23.02 1.14
N GLY A 466 12.96 23.66 0.88
CA GLY A 466 12.87 25.12 0.71
C GLY A 466 12.97 25.85 2.05
N ARG A 467 13.26 27.16 1.98
CA ARG A 467 13.37 28.02 3.19
C ARG A 467 12.02 28.47 3.75
N VAL A 468 10.96 28.35 2.97
CA VAL A 468 9.64 28.91 3.29
C VAL A 468 8.67 27.78 3.59
N VAL A 469 7.87 27.97 4.65
CA VAL A 469 6.73 27.09 4.99
C VAL A 469 5.77 27.04 3.80
N ALA A 470 5.23 25.87 3.50
CA ALA A 470 4.29 25.75 2.39
C ALA A 470 3.03 26.58 2.66
N SER A 471 2.53 27.27 1.64
CA SER A 471 1.20 27.90 1.67
C SER A 471 0.20 27.05 0.88
N SER A 472 -1.07 27.44 0.92
CA SER A 472 -2.09 26.90 0.03
C SER A 472 -1.76 27.25 -1.44
N GLY A 473 -2.23 26.41 -2.36
CA GLY A 473 -2.11 26.63 -3.81
C GLY A 473 -0.97 25.85 -4.50
N PRO A 474 -0.82 26.01 -5.83
CA PRO A 474 0.06 25.16 -6.64
C PRO A 474 1.54 25.18 -6.24
N GLY A 475 2.20 24.04 -6.44
CA GLY A 475 3.61 23.84 -6.12
C GLY A 475 3.93 22.42 -5.69
N LEU A 476 5.22 22.10 -5.66
CA LEU A 476 5.74 20.87 -5.07
C LEU A 476 6.01 21.07 -3.58
N LYS A 477 5.30 20.30 -2.75
CA LYS A 477 5.36 20.35 -1.30
C LYS A 477 5.68 18.97 -0.75
N MET A 478 6.26 18.93 0.44
CA MET A 478 6.62 17.69 1.10
C MET A 478 6.52 17.87 2.61
N PHE A 479 6.02 16.85 3.29
CA PHE A 479 6.18 16.75 4.74
C PHE A 479 7.65 16.50 5.06
N TRP A 480 8.22 17.32 5.94
CA TRP A 480 9.65 17.27 6.24
C TRP A 480 9.88 16.93 7.71
N ASN A 481 10.40 15.74 7.95
CA ASN A 481 10.86 15.30 9.26
C ASN A 481 12.39 15.42 9.32
N GLU A 482 12.92 16.30 10.17
CA GLU A 482 14.36 16.54 10.25
C GLU A 482 15.08 15.32 10.86
N PRO A 483 16.20 14.87 10.28
CA PRO A 483 16.98 13.78 10.84
C PRO A 483 17.72 14.27 12.09
N SER A 484 17.77 13.44 13.12
CA SER A 484 18.74 13.60 14.21
C SER A 484 19.92 12.69 13.95
N THR A 485 21.12 13.23 14.08
CA THR A 485 22.33 12.41 14.06
C THR A 485 22.76 12.16 15.49
N THR A 486 22.83 10.88 15.86
CA THR A 486 23.38 10.47 17.15
C THR A 486 24.69 9.73 16.87
N GLU A 487 25.75 10.12 17.55
CA GLU A 487 27.04 9.44 17.46
C GLU A 487 27.03 8.25 18.42
N VAL A 488 26.92 7.04 17.87
CA VAL A 488 26.90 5.81 18.66
C VAL A 488 28.27 5.15 18.55
N PRO A 489 28.97 4.91 19.67
CA PRO A 489 30.19 4.12 19.64
C PRO A 489 29.87 2.68 19.25
N GLU A 490 30.39 2.24 18.10
CA GLU A 490 30.39 0.84 17.67
C GLU A 490 31.41 0.09 18.52
N VAL A 491 30.90 -0.69 19.46
CA VAL A 491 31.70 -1.49 20.38
C VAL A 491 31.80 -2.90 19.84
N ARG A 492 33.01 -3.35 19.48
CA ARG A 492 33.24 -4.77 19.18
C ARG A 492 33.82 -5.45 20.42
N GLY A 493 33.10 -6.43 20.93
CA GLY A 493 33.59 -7.33 21.96
C GLY A 493 32.75 -8.60 21.98
N GLN A 494 33.40 -9.76 21.99
CA GLN A 494 32.74 -11.01 22.37
C GLN A 494 32.33 -10.93 23.85
N GLU A 495 31.20 -11.53 24.21
CA GLU A 495 30.81 -11.69 25.61
C GLU A 495 31.99 -12.25 26.42
N GLY A 496 32.42 -11.51 27.45
CA GLY A 496 33.53 -11.89 28.33
C GLY A 496 34.90 -11.26 28.06
N LYS A 497 35.06 -10.39 27.04
CA LYS A 497 36.32 -9.62 26.83
C LYS A 497 36.10 -8.10 26.87
N VAL A 498 37.19 -7.37 27.17
CA VAL A 498 37.20 -5.90 27.20
C VAL A 498 36.66 -5.35 25.89
N LYS A 499 35.58 -4.60 26.00
CA LYS A 499 34.86 -3.96 24.91
C LYS A 499 35.67 -2.78 24.38
N GLU A 500 36.22 -2.89 23.17
CA GLU A 500 36.97 -1.80 22.53
C GLU A 500 36.02 -1.00 21.62
N VAL A 501 36.05 0.32 21.72
CA VAL A 501 35.30 1.21 20.83
C VAL A 501 36.08 1.31 19.53
N VAL A 502 35.59 0.68 18.46
CA VAL A 502 36.33 0.54 17.19
C VAL A 502 36.02 1.69 16.24
N LYS A 503 34.82 2.26 16.31
CA LYS A 503 34.36 3.32 15.41
C LYS A 503 33.20 4.09 16.02
N VAL A 504 33.10 5.39 15.77
CA VAL A 504 31.86 6.13 16.01
C VAL A 504 31.03 6.04 14.73
N VAL A 505 29.88 5.38 14.81
CA VAL A 505 28.91 5.33 13.70
C VAL A 505 27.89 6.43 13.94
N LYS A 506 27.67 7.27 12.93
CA LYS A 506 26.54 8.21 12.93
C LYS A 506 25.29 7.42 12.61
N GLU A 507 24.52 7.07 13.64
CA GLU A 507 23.16 6.60 13.44
C GLU A 507 22.28 7.81 13.12
N VAL A 508 21.74 7.81 11.90
CA VAL A 508 20.66 8.72 11.53
C VAL A 508 19.38 8.10 12.07
N SER A 509 18.92 8.59 13.21
CA SER A 509 17.56 8.36 13.66
C SER A 509 16.71 9.53 13.18
N PHE A 510 15.46 9.28 12.83
CA PHE A 510 14.51 10.37 12.73
C PHE A 510 14.05 10.61 14.16
N ALA A 511 14.68 11.55 14.89
CA ALA A 511 14.22 11.94 16.21
C ALA A 511 12.71 12.10 16.14
N GLU A 512 11.98 11.40 17.01
CA GLU A 512 10.52 11.52 17.10
C GLU A 512 10.20 13.01 17.18
N HIS A 513 9.73 13.59 16.08
CA HIS A 513 9.42 15.01 16.02
C HIS A 513 8.48 15.28 17.19
N PRO A 514 8.75 16.27 18.09
CA PRO A 514 8.00 16.43 19.33
C PRO A 514 6.49 16.53 19.10
N HIS A 515 6.08 17.05 17.94
CA HIS A 515 4.71 17.00 17.48
C HIS A 515 4.16 15.57 17.31
N MET A 516 4.81 14.72 16.53
CA MET A 516 4.35 13.35 16.27
C MET A 516 4.21 12.54 17.56
N LYS A 517 5.16 12.68 18.49
CA LYS A 517 5.08 12.03 19.80
C LYS A 517 3.88 12.49 20.64
N ARG A 518 3.55 13.79 20.59
CA ARG A 518 2.33 14.31 21.25
C ARG A 518 1.06 13.85 20.56
N MET A 519 1.14 13.53 19.26
CA MET A 519 0.01 13.12 18.44
C MET A 519 -0.22 11.60 18.42
N THR A 520 0.60 10.76 19.07
CA THR A 520 0.42 9.30 19.07
C THR A 520 -0.96 8.87 19.55
N GLY A 521 -1.52 9.52 20.59
CA GLY A 521 -2.88 9.24 21.03
C GLY A 521 -3.93 9.58 19.96
N GLU A 522 -3.74 10.70 19.26
CA GLU A 522 -4.61 11.08 18.14
C GLU A 522 -4.47 10.12 16.96
N TYR A 523 -3.25 9.69 16.65
CA TYR A 523 -2.98 8.70 15.61
C TYR A 523 -3.79 7.42 15.82
N PHE A 524 -3.75 6.83 17.04
CA PHE A 524 -4.57 5.66 17.36
C PHE A 524 -6.08 5.95 17.30
N ARG A 525 -6.55 7.11 17.79
CA ARG A 525 -7.97 7.50 17.65
C ARG A 525 -8.41 7.60 16.19
N GLN A 526 -7.52 8.06 15.32
CA GLN A 526 -7.81 8.20 13.90
C GLN A 526 -7.79 6.86 13.17
N ILE A 527 -6.91 5.91 13.55
CA ILE A 527 -7.01 4.52 13.08
C ILE A 527 -8.32 3.89 13.54
N GLU A 528 -8.69 4.06 14.81
CA GLU A 528 -9.94 3.57 15.37
C GLU A 528 -11.15 4.11 14.59
N TRP A 529 -11.16 5.41 14.34
CA TRP A 529 -12.19 6.06 13.54
C TRP A 529 -12.23 5.55 12.10
N THR A 530 -11.08 5.18 11.52
CA THR A 530 -11.00 4.61 10.17
C THR A 530 -11.45 3.16 10.10
N LEU A 531 -11.36 2.39 11.19
CA LEU A 531 -11.74 0.97 11.20
C LEU A 531 -13.17 0.73 11.73
N ARG A 532 -13.61 1.41 12.79
CA ARG A 532 -14.92 1.14 13.41
C ARG A 532 -16.09 1.45 12.48
N GLY A 533 -16.96 0.47 12.21
CA GLY A 533 -18.16 0.69 11.39
C GLY A 533 -19.08 1.78 11.97
N GLN A 534 -19.76 2.53 11.12
CA GLN A 534 -20.66 3.62 11.54
C GLN A 534 -21.81 3.16 12.45
N SER A 535 -22.20 1.88 12.36
CA SER A 535 -23.20 1.23 13.23
C SER A 535 -22.74 1.00 14.67
N SER A 536 -21.47 1.31 14.99
CA SER A 536 -20.86 1.07 16.31
C SER A 536 -20.69 2.34 17.15
N GLN A 537 -21.21 3.49 16.70
CA GLN A 537 -21.26 4.70 17.53
C GLN A 537 -22.53 4.65 18.40
N PRO A 538 -22.40 4.67 19.74
CA PRO A 538 -23.54 4.61 20.65
C PRO A 538 -24.45 5.84 20.57
#